data_AF-A0A6N9JID3-F1
#
_entry.id   AF-A0A6N9JID3-F1
#
_cell.length_a   1.000
_cell.length_b   1.000
_cell.length_c   1.000
_cell.angle_alpha   90.00
_cell.angle_beta   90.00
_cell.angle_gamma   90.00
#
_symmetry.space_group_name_H-M   'P 1'
#
loop_
_entity.id
_entity.type
_entity.pdbx_description
1 polymer ?
#
loop_
_entity_poly.entity_id
_entity_poly.type
_entity_poly.pdbx_seq_one_letter_code
_entity_poly.pdbx_strand_id
1 'polypeptide(L)'
;MINRKAIGYITANYSSTYGSVLLKDRPIASVPFLGRYRLIDFPLSNMMNAGIKTVGVVMPGNYRSLIDHVGSGKDWGLDRKKGGLFMVPGNAYGTTKGGMRFLLRDIISNKTLFQRSDKPYVVMMGTNIIFNMDLNTIIEAHENSGAQMTVVYCKATHNVDDETKLEINENGRLTGVSAGVVYGDNASMDCCIVNRETLLEIIDHYQAADYLDLLEALQGDFGNIDVCSYEYKGEVVGVFSEKSLYRRSMDLLDQTVADQLFDPERPILTKAHDVPPSRYATGSHACNSIISAGCIIKGTVRNSILSRGVVVEEGASVTNSIINQSCIIKSGARVENAILDKNNVVPTNTELRGTPENILVLGKAPLTSDTTIVR
;
A
#
# COMPACT_ATOMS: atom_id res chain seq x y z
N MET A 1 6.85 20.89 -9.39
CA MET A 1 6.79 22.02 -8.44
C MET A 1 7.54 21.64 -7.15
N ILE A 2 8.23 22.55 -6.45
CA ILE A 2 8.85 22.22 -5.15
C ILE A 2 7.87 22.59 -4.05
N ASN A 3 7.25 21.61 -3.40
CA ASN A 3 6.51 21.85 -2.16
C ASN A 3 7.49 22.09 -1.00
N ARG A 4 7.35 23.24 -0.34
CA ARG A 4 8.17 23.66 0.81
C ARG A 4 7.37 23.78 2.10
N LYS A 5 6.14 23.28 2.11
CA LYS A 5 5.17 23.50 3.18
C LYS A 5 4.89 22.24 4.01
N ALA A 6 5.19 21.05 3.50
CA ALA A 6 4.87 19.80 4.18
C ALA A 6 6.08 18.88 4.42
N ILE A 7 5.96 18.08 5.48
CA ILE A 7 6.70 16.82 5.65
C ILE A 7 5.72 15.65 5.55
N GLY A 8 6.23 14.47 5.18
CA GLY A 8 5.47 13.24 5.07
C GLY A 8 5.62 12.36 6.31
N TYR A 9 4.56 11.66 6.67
CA TYR A 9 4.55 10.61 7.69
C TYR A 9 3.75 9.42 7.16
N ILE A 10 4.42 8.31 6.87
CA ILE A 10 3.78 7.10 6.37
C ILE A 10 3.75 6.06 7.49
N THR A 11 2.57 5.54 7.78
CA THR A 11 2.42 4.39 8.68
C THR A 11 2.48 3.09 7.89
N ALA A 12 3.54 2.31 8.11
CA ALA A 12 3.63 0.93 7.62
C ALA A 12 3.38 -0.09 8.75
N ASN A 13 3.00 0.37 9.94
CA ASN A 13 2.72 -0.43 11.13
C ASN A 13 1.24 -0.80 11.29
N TYR A 14 0.55 -0.97 10.17
CA TYR A 14 -0.83 -1.45 10.16
C TYR A 14 -0.88 -2.95 10.47
N SER A 15 -1.67 -3.30 11.48
CA SER A 15 -2.05 -4.68 11.79
C SER A 15 -3.40 -4.99 11.15
N SER A 16 -3.38 -5.77 10.07
CA SER A 16 -4.63 -6.24 9.46
C SER A 16 -5.46 -7.02 10.48
N THR A 17 -6.77 -6.79 10.47
CA THR A 17 -7.73 -7.62 11.22
C THR A 17 -7.83 -9.03 10.64
N TYR A 18 -7.45 -9.22 9.37
CA TYR A 18 -7.50 -10.50 8.68
C TYR A 18 -6.17 -11.25 8.81
N GLY A 19 -6.23 -12.52 9.21
CA GLY A 19 -5.09 -13.43 9.10
C GLY A 19 -4.72 -13.66 7.65
N SER A 20 -3.44 -13.59 7.31
CA SER A 20 -2.93 -13.83 5.96
C SER A 20 -1.62 -14.60 5.99
N VAL A 21 -1.50 -15.59 5.11
CA VAL A 21 -0.27 -16.38 4.91
C VAL A 21 0.81 -15.48 4.29
N LEU A 22 0.43 -14.53 3.44
CA LEU A 22 1.35 -13.58 2.80
C LEU A 22 2.05 -12.66 3.81
N LEU A 23 1.40 -12.36 4.93
CA LEU A 23 1.88 -11.42 5.95
C LEU A 23 2.77 -12.06 7.03
N LYS A 24 2.97 -13.38 7.00
CA LYS A 24 3.78 -14.10 8.00
C LYS A 24 5.22 -13.58 8.07
N ASP A 25 5.84 -13.33 6.91
CA ASP A 25 7.26 -12.94 6.81
C ASP A 25 7.46 -11.46 6.41
N ARG A 26 6.38 -10.70 6.26
CA ARG A 26 6.43 -9.35 5.69
C ARG A 26 5.23 -8.49 6.15
N PRO A 27 5.37 -7.17 6.31
CA PRO A 27 4.24 -6.28 6.54
C PRO A 27 3.46 -6.02 5.25
N ILE A 28 2.22 -5.55 5.41
CA ILE A 28 1.32 -5.18 4.30
C ILE A 28 1.99 -4.21 3.33
N ALA A 29 2.70 -3.21 3.85
CA ALA A 29 3.39 -2.18 3.07
C ALA A 29 4.39 -2.78 2.05
N SER A 30 4.89 -3.99 2.31
CA SER A 30 5.87 -4.67 1.49
C SER A 30 5.29 -5.82 0.63
N VAL A 31 3.96 -5.98 0.60
CA VAL A 31 3.26 -6.94 -0.25
C VAL A 31 3.45 -6.55 -1.72
N PRO A 32 3.84 -7.49 -2.60
CA PRO A 32 3.92 -7.22 -4.04
C PRO A 32 2.57 -6.86 -4.66
N PHE A 33 2.58 -5.93 -5.60
CA PHE A 33 1.40 -5.45 -6.31
C PHE A 33 1.70 -5.25 -7.79
N LEU A 34 0.79 -5.71 -8.66
CA LEU A 34 0.89 -5.64 -10.13
C LEU A 34 2.26 -6.05 -10.72
N GLY A 35 2.90 -7.06 -10.14
CA GLY A 35 4.12 -7.68 -10.68
C GLY A 35 5.44 -6.93 -10.43
N ARG A 36 5.39 -5.60 -10.27
CA ARG A 36 6.59 -4.76 -10.06
C ARG A 36 6.57 -3.94 -8.77
N TYR A 37 5.40 -3.48 -8.33
CA TYR A 37 5.27 -2.54 -7.22
C TYR A 37 5.19 -3.27 -5.88
N ARG A 38 5.28 -2.50 -4.80
CA ARG A 38 4.79 -2.84 -3.47
C ARG A 38 3.85 -1.75 -2.99
N LEU A 39 3.03 -2.06 -1.99
CA LEU A 39 2.02 -1.11 -1.51
C LEU A 39 2.61 0.22 -1.00
N ILE A 40 3.79 0.20 -0.36
CA ILE A 40 4.51 1.42 0.07
C ILE A 40 4.91 2.37 -1.07
N ASP A 41 4.99 1.87 -2.30
CA ASP A 41 5.45 2.65 -3.44
C ASP A 41 4.51 3.81 -3.75
N PHE A 42 3.21 3.63 -3.52
CA PHE A 42 2.17 4.62 -3.80
C PHE A 42 2.23 5.83 -2.88
N PRO A 43 2.21 5.71 -1.53
CA PRO A 43 2.36 6.88 -0.67
C PRO A 43 3.73 7.56 -0.84
N LEU A 44 4.82 6.81 -1.06
CA LEU A 44 6.13 7.41 -1.36
C LEU A 44 6.10 8.21 -2.67
N SER A 45 5.47 7.67 -3.71
CA SER A 45 5.33 8.36 -5.01
C SER A 45 4.44 9.59 -4.91
N ASN A 46 3.29 9.51 -4.21
CA ASN A 46 2.41 10.65 -4.00
C ASN A 46 3.15 11.80 -3.29
N MET A 47 3.89 11.49 -2.22
CA MET A 47 4.70 12.47 -1.50
C MET A 47 5.79 13.09 -2.39
N MET A 48 6.49 12.26 -3.17
CA MET A 48 7.57 12.75 -4.04
C MET A 48 7.06 13.57 -5.22
N ASN A 49 5.98 13.16 -5.86
CA ASN A 49 5.34 13.88 -6.96
C ASN A 49 4.79 15.22 -6.47
N ALA A 50 4.31 15.29 -5.22
CA ALA A 50 3.97 16.55 -4.57
C ALA A 50 5.20 17.42 -4.24
N GLY A 51 6.41 16.86 -4.27
CA GLY A 51 7.65 17.57 -3.96
C GLY A 51 7.99 17.60 -2.46
N ILE A 52 7.38 16.73 -1.65
CA ILE A 52 7.69 16.55 -0.23
C ILE A 52 9.04 15.83 -0.10
N LYS A 53 10.01 16.49 0.54
CA LYS A 53 11.42 16.03 0.57
C LYS A 53 11.84 15.32 1.85
N THR A 54 11.02 15.36 2.88
CA THR A 54 11.28 14.73 4.17
C THR A 54 10.10 13.83 4.49
N VAL A 55 10.36 12.53 4.61
CA VAL A 55 9.32 11.52 4.85
C VAL A 55 9.78 10.60 5.97
N GLY A 56 9.01 10.55 7.05
CA GLY A 56 9.13 9.51 8.07
C GLY A 56 8.31 8.29 7.67
N VAL A 57 8.84 7.09 7.81
CA VAL A 57 8.10 5.84 7.61
C VAL A 57 8.20 5.01 8.87
N VAL A 58 7.05 4.75 9.49
CA VAL A 58 6.93 3.95 10.72
C VAL A 58 7.14 2.49 10.39
N MET A 59 8.19 1.89 10.97
CA MET A 59 8.59 0.52 10.67
C MET A 59 7.79 -0.50 11.53
N PRO A 60 7.12 -1.49 10.91
CA PRO A 60 6.45 -2.58 11.61
C PRO A 60 7.44 -3.60 12.19
N GLY A 61 7.04 -4.42 13.16
CA GLY A 61 7.93 -5.42 13.78
C GLY A 61 8.64 -6.38 12.79
N ASN A 62 8.00 -6.74 11.68
CA ASN A 62 8.54 -7.61 10.62
C ASN A 62 9.14 -6.81 9.43
N TYR A 63 9.74 -5.64 9.66
CA TYR A 63 10.19 -4.66 8.65
C TYR A 63 11.27 -5.13 7.65
N ARG A 64 11.86 -6.33 7.78
CA ARG A 64 13.05 -6.74 7.00
C ARG A 64 12.83 -6.63 5.48
N SER A 65 11.67 -7.06 4.99
CA SER A 65 11.31 -6.97 3.58
C SER A 65 11.07 -5.53 3.11
N LEU A 66 10.62 -4.65 4.00
CA LEU A 66 10.37 -3.25 3.73
C LEU A 66 11.70 -2.48 3.63
N ILE A 67 12.63 -2.72 4.56
CA ILE A 67 13.99 -2.15 4.50
C ILE A 67 14.71 -2.58 3.22
N ASP A 68 14.66 -3.87 2.87
CA ASP A 68 15.27 -4.38 1.63
C ASP A 68 14.71 -3.68 0.38
N HIS A 69 13.42 -3.33 0.40
CA HIS A 69 12.78 -2.65 -0.72
C HIS A 69 13.09 -1.16 -0.79
N VAL A 70 12.87 -0.46 0.32
CA VAL A 70 12.94 1.00 0.34
C VAL A 70 14.39 1.48 0.41
N GLY A 71 15.27 0.73 1.09
CA GLY A 71 16.69 1.04 1.21
C GLY A 71 16.92 2.46 1.75
N SER A 72 17.75 3.26 1.06
CA SER A 72 17.97 4.66 1.40
C SER A 72 16.88 5.62 0.89
N GLY A 73 15.86 5.12 0.19
CA GLY A 73 14.88 5.93 -0.52
C GLY A 73 15.37 6.50 -1.85
N LYS A 74 16.51 6.03 -2.37
CA LYS A 74 17.14 6.52 -3.61
C LYS A 74 16.22 6.48 -4.83
N ASP A 75 15.45 5.40 -5.00
CA ASP A 75 14.55 5.26 -6.16
C ASP A 75 13.40 6.28 -6.19
N TRP A 76 13.10 6.86 -5.02
CA TRP A 76 12.17 7.98 -4.86
C TRP A 76 12.90 9.33 -4.75
N GLY A 77 14.23 9.37 -4.86
CA GLY A 77 15.02 10.58 -4.66
C GLY A 77 14.95 11.13 -3.24
N LEU A 78 14.81 10.26 -2.24
CA LEU A 78 14.80 10.59 -0.81
C LEU A 78 16.15 10.34 -0.12
N ASP A 79 17.19 9.96 -0.86
CA ASP A 79 18.58 9.83 -0.39
C ASP A 79 19.29 11.20 -0.36
N ARG A 80 18.81 12.09 0.52
CA ARG A 80 19.22 13.51 0.54
C ARG A 80 20.14 13.84 1.71
N LYS A 81 20.98 14.87 1.53
CA LYS A 81 21.79 15.46 2.62
C LYS A 81 20.95 16.27 3.62
N LYS A 82 19.86 16.89 3.15
CA LYS A 82 18.89 17.64 3.96
C LYS A 82 17.50 17.08 3.70
N GLY A 83 16.82 16.69 4.77
CA GLY A 83 15.60 15.88 4.67
C GLY A 83 15.92 14.46 4.24
N GLY A 84 15.03 13.87 3.45
CA GLY A 84 15.13 12.52 2.95
C GLY A 84 14.18 11.55 3.67
N LEU A 85 14.45 10.27 3.50
CA LEU A 85 13.70 9.21 4.12
C LEU A 85 14.23 8.91 5.53
N PHE A 86 13.35 8.95 6.52
CA PHE A 86 13.63 8.54 7.89
C PHE A 86 12.83 7.28 8.22
N MET A 87 13.51 6.17 8.41
CA MET A 87 12.88 4.98 8.98
C MET A 87 12.79 5.17 10.49
N VAL A 88 11.56 5.26 11.00
CA VAL A 88 11.31 5.53 12.42
C VAL A 88 10.70 4.29 13.08
N PRO A 89 11.00 4.01 14.36
CA PRO A 89 10.49 2.82 15.02
C PRO A 89 8.96 2.88 15.15
N GLY A 90 8.30 1.79 14.77
CA GLY A 90 6.94 1.48 15.22
C GLY A 90 6.97 0.64 16.49
N ASN A 91 6.00 0.82 17.35
CA ASN A 91 5.88 0.07 18.58
C ASN A 91 5.17 -1.26 18.32
N ALA A 92 5.88 -2.35 18.58
CA ALA A 92 5.36 -3.72 18.48
C ALA A 92 4.71 -4.21 19.80
N TYR A 93 4.83 -3.43 20.88
CA TYR A 93 4.40 -3.82 22.22
C TYR A 93 3.23 -2.95 22.65
N GLY A 94 2.18 -3.56 23.20
CA GLY A 94 0.95 -2.86 23.62
C GLY A 94 -0.33 -3.65 23.41
N THR A 95 -1.39 -3.24 24.09
CA THR A 95 -2.75 -3.50 23.65
C THR A 95 -3.06 -2.57 22.49
N THR A 96 -3.13 -3.11 21.28
CA THR A 96 -3.50 -2.38 20.06
C THR A 96 -4.65 -3.17 19.43
N LYS A 97 -5.74 -2.49 19.07
CA LYS A 97 -6.82 -3.15 18.32
C LYS A 97 -6.33 -3.41 16.89
N GLY A 98 -6.80 -4.47 16.26
CA GLY A 98 -6.58 -4.65 14.83
C GLY A 98 -7.24 -3.51 14.05
N GLY A 99 -6.65 -3.15 12.90
CA GLY A 99 -7.22 -2.15 12.00
C GLY A 99 -6.71 -0.72 12.17
N MET A 100 -5.92 -0.45 13.21
CA MET A 100 -5.37 0.89 13.50
C MET A 100 -4.38 1.34 12.42
N ARG A 101 -4.49 2.61 12.01
CA ARG A 101 -3.69 3.21 10.93
C ARG A 101 -2.66 4.15 11.52
N PHE A 102 -3.14 5.15 12.26
CA PHE A 102 -2.35 6.22 12.87
C PHE A 102 -2.29 6.02 14.38
N LEU A 103 -1.61 4.96 14.82
CA LEU A 103 -1.44 4.67 16.25
C LEU A 103 -0.74 5.84 16.96
N LEU A 104 -1.40 6.41 17.98
CA LEU A 104 -0.87 7.55 18.72
C LEU A 104 0.49 7.26 19.35
N ARG A 105 0.70 6.05 19.89
CA ARG A 105 2.00 5.64 20.43
C ARG A 105 3.16 5.80 19.44
N ASP A 106 2.94 5.48 18.18
CA ASP A 106 3.96 5.62 17.13
C ASP A 106 4.21 7.11 16.82
N ILE A 107 3.15 7.91 16.76
CA ILE A 107 3.25 9.36 16.54
C ILE A 107 3.99 10.03 17.71
N ILE A 108 3.64 9.69 18.96
CA ILE A 108 4.25 10.21 20.19
C ILE A 108 5.73 9.84 20.25
N SER A 109 6.06 8.56 20.01
CA SER A 109 7.45 8.07 20.03
C SER A 109 8.32 8.77 18.98
N ASN A 110 7.71 9.15 17.86
CA ASN A 110 8.39 9.77 16.73
C ASN A 110 8.23 11.30 16.68
N LYS A 111 7.76 11.94 17.77
CA LYS A 111 7.51 13.39 17.82
C LYS A 111 8.70 14.26 17.42
N THR A 112 9.92 13.76 17.64
CA THR A 112 11.18 14.39 17.23
C THR A 112 11.21 14.70 15.72
N LEU A 113 10.56 13.87 14.89
CA LEU A 113 10.43 14.11 13.44
C LEU A 113 9.72 15.44 13.17
N PHE A 114 8.64 15.71 13.90
CA PHE A 114 7.82 16.91 13.75
C PHE A 114 8.51 18.13 14.39
N GLN A 115 9.07 17.97 15.59
CA GLN A 115 9.76 19.04 16.33
C GLN A 115 10.99 19.62 15.60
N ARG A 116 11.70 18.79 14.82
CA ARG A 116 12.88 19.23 14.05
C ARG A 116 12.55 19.86 12.71
N SER A 117 11.29 19.76 12.27
CA SER A 117 10.84 20.34 11.02
C SER A 117 10.43 21.80 11.21
N ASP A 118 10.70 22.66 10.23
CA ASP A 118 10.21 24.04 10.13
C ASP A 118 8.95 24.16 9.25
N LYS A 119 8.45 23.03 8.74
CA LYS A 119 7.31 22.97 7.83
C LYS A 119 5.98 23.07 8.60
N PRO A 120 5.00 23.85 8.12
CA PRO A 120 3.72 24.03 8.81
C PRO A 120 2.80 22.81 8.76
N TYR A 121 2.91 21.94 7.75
CA TYR A 121 1.98 20.82 7.57
C TYR A 121 2.67 19.46 7.66
N VAL A 122 1.92 18.47 8.16
CA VAL A 122 2.28 17.05 8.14
C VAL A 122 1.25 16.32 7.30
N VAL A 123 1.69 15.70 6.20
CA VAL A 123 0.85 14.82 5.40
C VAL A 123 1.05 13.40 5.90
N MET A 124 -0.02 12.81 6.44
CA MET A 124 0.00 11.46 7.00
C MET A 124 -0.70 10.50 6.04
N MET A 125 -0.10 9.34 5.77
CA MET A 125 -0.64 8.34 4.84
C MET A 125 -0.51 6.92 5.36
N GLY A 126 -1.55 6.10 5.16
CA GLY A 126 -1.51 4.65 5.24
C GLY A 126 -0.80 4.01 4.04
N THR A 127 -0.70 2.67 4.05
CA THR A 127 -0.07 1.90 2.95
C THR A 127 -1.01 0.89 2.30
N ASN A 128 -2.10 0.53 2.95
CA ASN A 128 -3.02 -0.50 2.51
C ASN A 128 -4.13 0.01 1.57
N ILE A 129 -4.26 1.33 1.41
CA ILE A 129 -5.16 1.96 0.44
C ILE A 129 -4.29 2.62 -0.65
N ILE A 130 -4.49 2.16 -1.89
CA ILE A 130 -3.72 2.55 -3.05
C ILE A 130 -4.50 3.59 -3.85
N PHE A 131 -3.85 4.72 -4.14
CA PHE A 131 -4.39 5.78 -5.00
C PHE A 131 -3.24 6.64 -5.53
N ASN A 132 -3.49 7.42 -6.57
CA ASN A 132 -2.52 8.32 -7.17
C ASN A 132 -3.10 9.73 -7.28
N MET A 133 -2.59 10.66 -6.47
CA MET A 133 -3.28 11.91 -6.19
C MET A 133 -2.32 13.09 -6.13
N ASP A 134 -2.83 14.28 -6.44
CA ASP A 134 -2.12 15.53 -6.15
C ASP A 134 -2.28 15.98 -4.71
N LEU A 135 -1.28 15.67 -3.90
CA LEU A 135 -1.26 16.15 -2.53
C LEU A 135 -1.14 17.68 -2.47
N ASN A 136 -0.63 18.38 -3.49
CA ASN A 136 -0.63 19.85 -3.48
C ASN A 136 -2.04 20.41 -3.50
N THR A 137 -2.97 19.80 -4.25
CA THR A 137 -4.36 20.24 -4.30
C THR A 137 -5.04 20.13 -2.93
N ILE A 138 -4.75 19.08 -2.17
CA ILE A 138 -5.32 18.94 -0.82
C ILE A 138 -4.61 19.87 0.17
N ILE A 139 -3.29 20.05 0.06
CA ILE A 139 -2.56 21.01 0.91
C ILE A 139 -3.15 22.41 0.71
N GLU A 140 -3.39 22.83 -0.53
CA GLU A 140 -4.04 24.11 -0.84
C GLU A 140 -5.49 24.17 -0.31
N ALA A 141 -6.26 23.09 -0.44
CA ALA A 141 -7.62 23.01 0.10
C ALA A 141 -7.64 23.13 1.64
N HIS A 142 -6.70 22.48 2.33
CA HIS A 142 -6.51 22.56 3.78
C HIS A 142 -6.12 23.97 4.22
N GLU A 143 -5.19 24.60 3.49
CA GLU A 143 -4.81 26.00 3.72
C GLU A 143 -6.01 26.94 3.60
N ASN A 144 -6.79 26.80 2.52
CA ASN A 144 -7.95 27.63 2.25
C ASN A 144 -9.10 27.40 3.24
N SER A 145 -9.23 26.20 3.80
CA SER A 145 -10.29 25.91 4.77
C SER A 145 -10.01 26.48 6.16
N GLY A 146 -8.75 26.85 6.46
CA GLY A 146 -8.34 27.32 7.79
C GLY A 146 -8.48 26.28 8.91
N ALA A 147 -8.70 25.01 8.53
CA ALA A 147 -8.94 23.92 9.47
C ALA A 147 -7.63 23.49 10.12
N GLN A 148 -7.72 22.84 11.29
CA GLN A 148 -6.54 22.30 11.97
C GLN A 148 -6.11 20.95 11.39
N MET A 149 -7.06 20.23 10.81
CA MET A 149 -6.85 18.96 10.13
C MET A 149 -7.79 18.83 8.93
N THR A 150 -7.35 18.14 7.89
CA THR A 150 -8.18 17.73 6.77
C THR A 150 -8.03 16.23 6.53
N VAL A 151 -9.14 15.49 6.56
CA VAL A 151 -9.18 14.05 6.23
C VAL A 151 -9.64 13.84 4.78
N VAL A 152 -9.04 12.89 4.10
CA VAL A 152 -9.37 12.54 2.71
C VAL A 152 -10.23 11.28 2.69
N TYR A 153 -11.30 11.31 1.91
CA TYR A 153 -12.25 10.20 1.81
C TYR A 153 -12.72 9.96 0.38
N CYS A 154 -13.24 8.76 0.13
CA CYS A 154 -13.96 8.43 -1.10
C CYS A 154 -15.33 7.82 -0.76
N LYS A 155 -16.21 7.73 -1.75
CA LYS A 155 -17.47 6.99 -1.61
C LYS A 155 -17.20 5.50 -1.70
N ALA A 156 -17.60 4.75 -0.67
CA ALA A 156 -17.46 3.31 -0.64
C ALA A 156 -18.27 2.67 -1.78
N THR A 157 -17.61 1.86 -2.61
CA THR A 157 -18.23 1.09 -3.70
C THR A 157 -18.47 -0.37 -3.32
N HIS A 158 -18.18 -0.73 -2.08
CA HIS A 158 -18.17 -2.10 -1.58
C HIS A 158 -18.29 -2.09 -0.04
N ASN A 159 -18.44 -3.28 0.54
CA ASN A 159 -18.53 -3.45 1.99
C ASN A 159 -17.19 -3.98 2.54
N VAL A 160 -16.62 -3.30 3.52
CA VAL A 160 -15.35 -3.67 4.16
C VAL A 160 -15.42 -3.37 5.65
N ASP A 161 -15.18 -4.37 6.49
CA ASP A 161 -15.28 -4.21 7.95
C ASP A 161 -14.09 -3.46 8.55
N ASP A 162 -12.91 -3.57 7.93
CA ASP A 162 -11.65 -2.98 8.42
C ASP A 162 -11.45 -1.53 7.96
N GLU A 163 -12.29 -1.01 7.07
CA GLU A 163 -12.16 0.35 6.56
C GLU A 163 -12.86 1.35 7.50
N THR A 164 -12.26 2.53 7.70
CA THR A 164 -12.81 3.54 8.62
C THR A 164 -13.88 4.36 7.93
N LYS A 165 -15.10 4.32 8.47
CA LYS A 165 -16.21 5.20 8.08
C LYS A 165 -16.06 6.57 8.73
N LEU A 166 -16.32 7.60 7.93
CA LEU A 166 -16.31 9.00 8.36
C LEU A 166 -17.75 9.56 8.40
N GLU A 167 -18.15 10.09 9.55
CA GLU A 167 -19.39 10.83 9.69
C GLU A 167 -19.11 12.31 9.41
N ILE A 168 -19.68 12.83 8.33
CA ILE A 168 -19.41 14.18 7.83
C ILE A 168 -20.73 14.95 7.81
N ASN A 169 -20.76 16.13 8.41
CA ASN A 169 -21.93 17.00 8.42
C ASN A 169 -22.08 17.81 7.11
N GLU A 170 -23.17 18.57 7.00
CA GLU A 170 -23.49 19.38 5.81
C GLU A 170 -22.43 20.44 5.47
N ASN A 171 -21.63 20.87 6.46
CA ASN A 171 -20.54 21.84 6.29
C ASN A 171 -19.20 21.18 5.89
N GLY A 172 -19.19 19.87 5.63
CA GLY A 172 -17.97 19.14 5.30
C GLY A 172 -17.02 18.98 6.49
N ARG A 173 -17.55 18.95 7.72
CA ARG A 173 -16.76 18.71 8.93
C ARG A 173 -16.98 17.31 9.47
N LEU A 174 -15.91 16.71 9.95
CA LEU A 174 -15.93 15.40 10.58
C LEU A 174 -16.58 15.50 11.96
N THR A 175 -17.56 14.65 12.25
CA THR A 175 -18.29 14.62 13.53
C THR A 175 -18.14 13.29 14.26
N GLY A 176 -17.64 12.25 13.59
CA GLY A 176 -17.51 10.92 14.15
C GLY A 176 -16.75 9.98 13.21
N VAL A 177 -16.24 8.89 13.78
CA VAL A 177 -15.63 7.79 13.05
C VAL A 177 -16.15 6.46 13.57
N SER A 178 -16.25 5.47 12.70
CA SER A 178 -16.60 4.10 13.06
C SER A 178 -15.88 3.09 12.17
N ALA A 179 -15.74 1.86 12.66
CA ALA A 179 -15.19 0.77 11.85
C ALA A 179 -16.27 0.17 10.95
N GLY A 180 -15.88 -0.14 9.72
CA GLY A 180 -16.73 -0.77 8.74
C GLY A 180 -17.45 0.23 7.84
N VAL A 181 -17.36 0.00 6.53
CA VAL A 181 -18.08 0.78 5.52
C VAL A 181 -19.02 -0.13 4.73
N VAL A 182 -20.16 0.42 4.34
CA VAL A 182 -21.03 -0.18 3.32
C VAL A 182 -21.14 0.72 2.10
N TYR A 183 -21.63 0.16 0.99
CA TYR A 183 -21.84 0.90 -0.26
C TYR A 183 -22.52 2.27 -0.01
N GLY A 184 -21.88 3.35 -0.48
CA GLY A 184 -22.35 4.73 -0.37
C GLY A 184 -21.83 5.51 0.84
N ASP A 185 -21.23 4.84 1.83
CA ASP A 185 -20.62 5.50 2.99
C ASP A 185 -19.39 6.34 2.59
N ASN A 186 -19.01 7.28 3.45
CA ASN A 186 -17.74 7.99 3.32
C ASN A 186 -16.63 7.14 3.93
N ALA A 187 -15.78 6.56 3.09
CA ALA A 187 -14.66 5.73 3.50
C ALA A 187 -13.37 6.56 3.56
N SER A 188 -12.67 6.49 4.69
CA SER A 188 -11.37 7.15 4.87
C SER A 188 -10.32 6.52 3.96
N MET A 189 -9.51 7.35 3.32
CA MET A 189 -8.38 6.88 2.49
C MET A 189 -7.08 6.73 3.29
N ASP A 190 -7.14 6.78 4.62
CA ASP A 190 -6.00 6.91 5.53
C ASP A 190 -5.03 8.00 5.08
N CYS A 191 -5.56 9.10 4.59
CA CYS A 191 -4.77 10.23 4.17
C CYS A 191 -5.31 11.46 4.86
N CYS A 192 -4.46 12.17 5.56
CA CYS A 192 -4.84 13.42 6.20
C CYS A 192 -3.69 14.41 6.20
N ILE A 193 -4.06 15.67 6.32
CA ILE A 193 -3.14 16.80 6.50
C ILE A 193 -3.43 17.38 7.87
N VAL A 194 -2.40 17.56 8.67
CA VAL A 194 -2.51 18.15 10.01
C VAL A 194 -1.56 19.34 10.11
N ASN A 195 -2.03 20.43 10.71
CA ASN A 195 -1.14 21.50 11.15
C ASN A 195 -0.11 20.94 12.13
N ARG A 196 1.18 21.20 11.90
CA ARG A 196 2.27 20.66 12.71
C ARG A 196 2.09 21.03 14.19
N GLU A 197 1.76 22.28 14.49
CA GLU A 197 1.57 22.73 15.88
C GLU A 197 0.40 22.00 16.53
N THR A 198 -0.73 21.86 15.83
CA THR A 198 -1.86 21.06 16.31
C THR A 198 -1.47 19.60 16.53
N LEU A 199 -0.68 18.99 15.64
CA LEU A 199 -0.21 17.62 15.84
C LEU A 199 0.65 17.48 17.10
N LEU A 200 1.49 18.46 17.40
CA LEU A 200 2.29 18.50 18.63
C LEU A 200 1.40 18.66 19.88
N GLU A 201 0.38 19.52 19.83
CA GLU A 201 -0.61 19.67 20.90
C GLU A 201 -1.39 18.37 21.15
N ILE A 202 -1.83 17.68 20.08
CA ILE A 202 -2.48 16.37 20.17
C ILE A 202 -1.54 15.34 20.82
N ILE A 203 -0.27 15.29 20.40
CA ILE A 203 0.74 14.39 20.98
C ILE A 203 0.86 14.61 22.49
N ASP A 204 0.88 15.86 22.95
CA ASP A 204 1.03 16.16 24.37
C ASP A 204 -0.28 15.92 25.16
N HIS A 205 -1.43 16.16 24.56
CA HIS A 205 -2.74 15.95 25.20
C HIS A 205 -3.07 14.46 25.39
N TYR A 206 -2.83 13.62 24.38
CA TYR A 206 -3.26 12.22 24.38
C TYR A 206 -2.17 11.22 24.80
N GLN A 207 -1.12 11.64 25.53
CA GLN A 207 -0.07 10.73 25.97
C GLN A 207 -0.59 9.53 26.80
N ALA A 208 -1.64 9.73 27.60
CA ALA A 208 -2.25 8.67 28.40
C ALA A 208 -3.18 7.73 27.60
N ALA A 209 -3.55 8.12 26.38
CA ALA A 209 -4.44 7.37 25.49
C ALA A 209 -3.69 6.84 24.25
N ASP A 210 -2.38 6.58 24.39
CA ASP A 210 -1.49 6.22 23.28
C ASP A 210 -1.85 4.92 22.54
N TYR A 211 -2.74 4.12 23.11
CA TYR A 211 -3.26 2.87 22.55
C TYR A 211 -4.37 3.06 21.52
N LEU A 212 -4.86 4.30 21.32
CA LEU A 212 -5.89 4.64 20.35
C LEU A 212 -5.30 5.04 18.99
N ASP A 213 -6.11 4.91 17.95
CA ASP A 213 -5.86 5.57 16.67
C ASP A 213 -6.10 7.08 16.81
N LEU A 214 -5.36 7.89 16.04
CA LEU A 214 -5.50 9.34 16.02
C LEU A 214 -6.96 9.79 15.84
N LEU A 215 -7.69 9.24 14.87
CA LEU A 215 -9.07 9.68 14.61
C LEU A 215 -10.05 9.25 15.70
N GLU A 216 -9.83 8.07 16.31
CA GLU A 216 -10.63 7.59 17.44
C GLU A 216 -10.41 8.45 18.68
N ALA A 217 -9.16 8.84 18.96
CA ALA A 217 -8.84 9.71 20.10
C ALA A 217 -9.46 11.10 19.95
N LEU A 218 -9.45 11.65 18.74
CA LEU A 218 -10.01 12.96 18.44
C LEU A 218 -11.54 13.00 18.43
N GLN A 219 -12.22 11.84 18.47
CA GLN A 219 -13.68 11.79 18.35
C GLN A 219 -14.41 12.59 19.45
N GLY A 220 -13.85 12.62 20.67
CA GLY A 220 -14.39 13.44 21.76
C GLY A 220 -14.16 14.94 21.59
N ASP A 221 -13.25 15.34 20.70
CA ASP A 221 -12.74 16.70 20.55
C ASP A 221 -12.97 17.30 19.15
N PHE A 222 -13.74 16.65 18.27
CA PHE A 222 -14.12 17.23 16.97
C PHE A 222 -14.91 18.55 17.08
N GLY A 223 -15.41 18.91 18.28
CA GLY A 223 -15.95 20.25 18.56
C GLY A 223 -14.91 21.32 18.91
N ASN A 224 -13.70 20.89 19.29
CA ASN A 224 -12.59 21.75 19.72
C ASN A 224 -11.49 21.84 18.65
N ILE A 225 -11.29 20.76 17.88
CA ILE A 225 -10.33 20.67 16.79
C ILE A 225 -11.10 20.67 15.47
N ASP A 226 -10.93 21.70 14.66
CA ASP A 226 -11.62 21.80 13.36
C ASP A 226 -11.03 20.79 12.36
N VAL A 227 -11.81 19.73 12.08
CA VAL A 227 -11.46 18.68 11.12
C VAL A 227 -12.34 18.78 9.88
N CYS A 228 -11.77 19.29 8.80
CA CYS A 228 -12.41 19.38 7.48
C CYS A 228 -12.28 18.05 6.71
N SER A 229 -13.15 17.81 5.73
CA SER A 229 -13.07 16.66 4.84
C SER A 229 -12.80 17.06 3.38
N TYR A 230 -12.14 16.18 2.64
CA TYR A 230 -11.89 16.34 1.21
C TYR A 230 -12.29 15.06 0.47
N GLU A 231 -13.25 15.18 -0.46
CA GLU A 231 -13.68 14.05 -1.30
C GLU A 231 -12.72 13.83 -2.46
N TYR A 232 -12.13 12.64 -2.53
CA TYR A 232 -11.42 12.17 -3.71
C TYR A 232 -12.34 11.36 -4.63
N LYS A 233 -12.26 11.69 -5.92
CA LYS A 233 -13.12 11.12 -6.97
C LYS A 233 -12.39 10.20 -7.94
N GLY A 234 -11.09 9.98 -7.76
CA GLY A 234 -10.31 9.07 -8.59
C GLY A 234 -10.38 7.63 -8.10
N GLU A 235 -9.69 6.72 -8.80
CA GLU A 235 -9.67 5.30 -8.45
C GLU A 235 -8.95 5.07 -7.12
N VAL A 236 -9.59 4.26 -6.26
CA VAL A 236 -9.08 3.86 -4.95
C VAL A 236 -9.10 2.33 -4.85
N VAL A 237 -7.95 1.76 -4.51
CA VAL A 237 -7.77 0.32 -4.39
C VAL A 237 -7.40 -0.03 -2.94
N GLY A 238 -8.41 -0.38 -2.16
CA GLY A 238 -8.24 -0.88 -0.79
C GLY A 238 -7.79 -2.36 -0.76
N VAL A 239 -6.69 -2.62 -0.05
CA VAL A 239 -6.10 -3.96 0.13
C VAL A 239 -6.08 -4.29 1.62
N PHE A 240 -7.08 -5.04 2.07
CA PHE A 240 -7.27 -5.40 3.49
C PHE A 240 -7.08 -6.91 3.75
N SER A 241 -7.22 -7.75 2.73
CA SER A 241 -7.09 -9.21 2.81
C SER A 241 -6.52 -9.78 1.51
N GLU A 242 -6.19 -11.08 1.48
CA GLU A 242 -5.75 -11.79 0.28
C GLU A 242 -6.83 -11.75 -0.82
N LYS A 243 -8.10 -11.74 -0.43
CA LYS A 243 -9.24 -11.66 -1.34
C LYS A 243 -9.34 -10.29 -2.00
N SER A 244 -9.20 -9.19 -1.24
CA SER A 244 -9.18 -7.85 -1.84
C SER A 244 -7.90 -7.61 -2.63
N LEU A 245 -6.74 -8.09 -2.15
CA LEU A 245 -5.49 -8.06 -2.92
C LEU A 245 -5.68 -8.71 -4.30
N TYR A 246 -6.23 -9.93 -4.33
CA TYR A 246 -6.47 -10.64 -5.58
C TYR A 246 -7.45 -9.88 -6.46
N ARG A 247 -8.69 -9.65 -5.99
CA ARG A 247 -9.74 -9.05 -6.82
C ARG A 247 -9.32 -7.70 -7.39
N ARG A 248 -8.82 -6.81 -6.54
CA ARG A 248 -8.45 -5.46 -6.95
C ARG A 248 -7.22 -5.43 -7.84
N SER A 249 -6.28 -6.37 -7.68
CA SER A 249 -5.17 -6.50 -8.64
C SER A 249 -5.66 -7.00 -10.00
N MET A 250 -6.60 -7.95 -10.02
CA MET A 250 -7.13 -8.52 -11.26
C MET A 250 -8.04 -7.53 -12.01
N ASP A 251 -8.77 -6.65 -11.29
CA ASP A 251 -9.53 -5.54 -11.88
C ASP A 251 -8.62 -4.62 -12.72
N LEU A 252 -7.37 -4.42 -12.29
CA LEU A 252 -6.38 -3.59 -12.99
C LEU A 252 -5.77 -4.26 -14.23
N LEU A 253 -6.22 -5.46 -14.62
CA LEU A 253 -5.99 -5.98 -15.96
C LEU A 253 -6.85 -5.25 -17.01
N ASP A 254 -7.98 -4.64 -16.60
CA ASP A 254 -8.72 -3.72 -17.44
C ASP A 254 -7.97 -2.38 -17.52
N GLN A 255 -7.57 -2.02 -18.74
CA GLN A 255 -6.82 -0.79 -19.00
C GLN A 255 -7.59 0.46 -18.54
N THR A 256 -8.92 0.47 -18.62
CA THR A 256 -9.76 1.60 -18.21
C THR A 256 -9.66 1.86 -16.71
N VAL A 257 -9.50 0.79 -15.91
CA VAL A 257 -9.32 0.88 -14.46
C VAL A 257 -7.87 1.26 -14.16
N ALA A 258 -6.91 0.66 -14.87
CA ALA A 258 -5.49 0.94 -14.70
C ALA A 258 -5.14 2.41 -15.01
N ASP A 259 -5.70 2.99 -16.07
CA ASP A 259 -5.44 4.37 -16.49
C ASP A 259 -5.89 5.41 -15.45
N GLN A 260 -6.91 5.09 -14.63
CA GLN A 260 -7.34 5.97 -13.54
C GLN A 260 -6.35 5.99 -12.37
N LEU A 261 -5.51 4.95 -12.23
CA LEU A 261 -4.49 4.87 -11.19
C LEU A 261 -3.12 5.31 -11.69
N PHE A 262 -2.76 5.00 -12.94
CA PHE A 262 -1.44 5.27 -13.51
C PHE A 262 -1.44 6.46 -14.47
N ASP A 263 -1.44 7.66 -13.89
CA ASP A 263 -1.26 8.92 -14.61
C ASP A 263 0.20 9.10 -15.08
N PRO A 264 0.48 9.23 -16.39
CA PRO A 264 1.83 9.46 -16.92
C PRO A 264 2.50 10.75 -16.41
N GLU A 265 1.72 11.79 -16.11
CA GLU A 265 2.25 13.06 -15.56
C GLU A 265 2.62 12.93 -14.08
N ARG A 266 2.13 11.87 -13.42
CA ARG A 266 2.33 11.58 -12.00
C ARG A 266 2.73 10.11 -11.82
N PRO A 267 3.93 9.72 -12.25
CA PRO A 267 4.33 8.32 -12.29
C PRO A 267 4.45 7.74 -10.87
N ILE A 268 4.06 6.47 -10.73
CA ILE A 268 4.36 5.68 -9.53
C ILE A 268 5.79 5.15 -9.65
N LEU A 269 6.65 5.61 -8.75
CA LEU A 269 8.04 5.22 -8.61
C LEU A 269 8.15 3.94 -7.77
N THR A 270 9.10 3.09 -8.10
CA THR A 270 9.40 1.85 -7.36
C THR A 270 10.88 1.55 -7.45
N LYS A 271 11.35 0.61 -6.62
CA LYS A 271 12.72 0.13 -6.64
C LYS A 271 13.13 -0.32 -8.04
N ALA A 272 14.18 0.28 -8.60
CA ALA A 272 14.71 -0.14 -9.88
C ALA A 272 15.36 -1.52 -9.78
N HIS A 273 15.26 -2.29 -10.86
CA HIS A 273 15.83 -3.63 -10.94
C HIS A 273 16.40 -3.89 -12.32
N ASP A 274 17.68 -4.21 -12.37
CA ASP A 274 18.37 -4.60 -13.59
C ASP A 274 18.06 -6.06 -13.88
N VAL A 275 17.04 -6.29 -14.70
CA VAL A 275 16.61 -7.62 -15.15
C VAL A 275 16.42 -7.60 -16.66
N PRO A 276 16.70 -8.72 -17.37
CA PRO A 276 16.48 -8.78 -18.80
C PRO A 276 14.99 -8.64 -19.13
N PRO A 277 14.64 -8.26 -20.38
CA PRO A 277 13.25 -8.30 -20.84
C PRO A 277 12.63 -9.70 -20.69
N SER A 278 11.30 -9.77 -20.62
CA SER A 278 10.60 -11.05 -20.65
C SER A 278 10.78 -11.73 -22.01
N ARG A 279 10.99 -13.05 -21.99
CA ARG A 279 11.21 -13.88 -23.18
C ARG A 279 10.04 -14.82 -23.41
N TYR A 280 9.51 -14.80 -24.63
CA TYR A 280 8.44 -15.68 -25.09
C TYR A 280 9.01 -16.71 -26.06
N ALA A 281 8.85 -17.99 -25.76
CA ALA A 281 9.28 -19.07 -26.65
C ALA A 281 8.27 -19.31 -27.77
N THR A 282 8.72 -19.94 -28.85
CA THR A 282 7.85 -20.36 -29.96
C THR A 282 6.73 -21.25 -29.45
N GLY A 283 5.47 -20.92 -29.80
CA GLY A 283 4.28 -21.65 -29.36
C GLY A 283 3.74 -21.23 -27.98
N SER A 284 4.40 -20.31 -27.27
CA SER A 284 3.84 -19.74 -26.04
C SER A 284 2.63 -18.83 -26.34
N HIS A 285 1.73 -18.71 -25.36
CA HIS A 285 0.55 -17.84 -25.47
C HIS A 285 0.38 -17.00 -24.22
N ALA A 286 0.25 -15.69 -24.39
CA ALA A 286 -0.04 -14.76 -23.31
C ALA A 286 -1.18 -13.83 -23.73
N CYS A 287 -2.25 -13.76 -22.93
CA CYS A 287 -3.37 -12.86 -23.21
C CYS A 287 -3.91 -12.22 -21.92
N ASN A 288 -4.31 -10.95 -22.04
CA ASN A 288 -4.89 -10.16 -20.95
C ASN A 288 -4.09 -10.30 -19.62
N SER A 289 -2.78 -10.09 -19.67
CA SER A 289 -1.89 -10.40 -18.55
C SER A 289 -0.80 -9.35 -18.39
N ILE A 290 -0.48 -9.00 -17.15
CA ILE A 290 0.67 -8.16 -16.81
C ILE A 290 1.86 -9.08 -16.56
N ILE A 291 2.86 -9.04 -17.44
CA ILE A 291 4.05 -9.90 -17.35
C ILE A 291 5.28 -9.00 -17.13
N SER A 292 5.86 -9.10 -15.94
CA SER A 292 7.03 -8.31 -15.55
C SER A 292 8.32 -8.80 -16.22
N ALA A 293 9.37 -7.98 -16.15
CA ALA A 293 10.68 -8.31 -16.70
C ALA A 293 11.32 -9.54 -16.04
N GLY A 294 12.21 -10.21 -16.78
CA GLY A 294 12.89 -11.44 -16.36
C GLY A 294 12.04 -12.72 -16.49
N CYS A 295 10.78 -12.63 -16.90
CA CYS A 295 9.95 -13.80 -17.10
C CYS A 295 10.37 -14.63 -18.32
N ILE A 296 10.25 -15.96 -18.23
CA ILE A 296 10.46 -16.88 -19.35
C ILE A 296 9.15 -17.65 -19.56
N ILE A 297 8.46 -17.35 -20.66
CA ILE A 297 7.15 -17.92 -20.97
C ILE A 297 7.30 -18.92 -22.12
N LYS A 298 7.13 -20.20 -21.80
CA LYS A 298 7.08 -21.32 -22.77
C LYS A 298 5.70 -21.98 -22.83
N GLY A 299 4.87 -21.80 -21.80
CA GLY A 299 3.50 -22.29 -21.73
C GLY A 299 2.45 -21.22 -22.04
N THR A 300 1.29 -21.35 -21.40
CA THR A 300 0.13 -20.46 -21.58
C THR A 300 -0.13 -19.62 -20.33
N VAL A 301 -0.34 -18.32 -20.51
CA VAL A 301 -0.70 -17.37 -19.44
C VAL A 301 -1.93 -16.58 -19.88
N ARG A 302 -2.99 -16.58 -19.07
CA ARG A 302 -4.23 -15.87 -19.38
C ARG A 302 -4.78 -15.15 -18.15
N ASN A 303 -5.26 -13.92 -18.32
CA ASN A 303 -5.91 -13.17 -17.25
C ASN A 303 -5.07 -13.21 -15.97
N SER A 304 -3.78 -12.92 -16.02
CA SER A 304 -2.87 -13.20 -14.90
C SER A 304 -1.80 -12.13 -14.72
N ILE A 305 -1.25 -12.04 -13.51
CA ILE A 305 -0.20 -11.10 -13.16
C ILE A 305 1.04 -11.90 -12.77
N LEU A 306 2.11 -11.76 -13.55
CA LEU A 306 3.38 -12.43 -13.31
C LEU A 306 4.42 -11.39 -12.89
N SER A 307 4.94 -11.59 -11.68
CA SER A 307 6.07 -10.83 -11.15
C SER A 307 7.38 -11.27 -11.78
N ARG A 308 8.44 -10.52 -11.48
CA ARG A 308 9.76 -10.72 -12.09
C ARG A 308 10.32 -12.13 -11.89
N GLY A 309 11.02 -12.61 -12.92
CA GLY A 309 11.75 -13.88 -12.87
C GLY A 309 10.85 -15.12 -12.82
N VAL A 310 9.55 -15.00 -13.15
CA VAL A 310 8.66 -16.15 -13.21
C VAL A 310 8.93 -16.98 -14.47
N VAL A 311 9.01 -18.29 -14.30
CA VAL A 311 9.20 -19.24 -15.41
C VAL A 311 7.93 -20.07 -15.58
N VAL A 312 7.37 -20.08 -16.78
CA VAL A 312 6.24 -20.95 -17.16
C VAL A 312 6.74 -21.91 -18.23
N GLU A 313 6.93 -23.18 -17.87
CA GLU A 313 7.50 -24.20 -18.75
C GLU A 313 6.50 -24.71 -19.80
N GLU A 314 6.98 -25.52 -20.74
CA GLU A 314 6.18 -26.06 -21.84
C GLU A 314 5.03 -26.92 -21.33
N GLY A 315 3.84 -26.73 -21.91
CA GLY A 315 2.61 -27.40 -21.50
C GLY A 315 2.03 -26.92 -20.17
N ALA A 316 2.69 -26.02 -19.45
CA ALA A 316 2.15 -25.42 -18.23
C ALA A 316 1.12 -24.32 -18.55
N SER A 317 0.14 -24.12 -17.68
CA SER A 317 -0.88 -23.07 -17.82
C SER A 317 -1.11 -22.30 -16.53
N VAL A 318 -1.17 -20.97 -16.64
CA VAL A 318 -1.52 -20.05 -15.54
C VAL A 318 -2.74 -19.22 -15.97
N THR A 319 -3.83 -19.34 -15.23
CA THR A 319 -5.09 -18.65 -15.54
C THR A 319 -5.65 -17.97 -14.30
N ASN A 320 -6.15 -16.73 -14.42
CA ASN A 320 -6.78 -16.00 -13.32
C ASN A 320 -5.90 -16.05 -12.04
N SER A 321 -4.62 -15.72 -12.15
CA SER A 321 -3.68 -15.95 -11.03
C SER A 321 -2.65 -14.84 -10.89
N ILE A 322 -2.18 -14.65 -9.65
CA ILE A 322 -1.09 -13.74 -9.30
C ILE A 322 0.12 -14.58 -8.90
N ILE A 323 1.16 -14.54 -9.71
CA ILE A 323 2.39 -15.31 -9.49
C ILE A 323 3.50 -14.35 -9.09
N ASN A 324 3.93 -14.42 -7.83
CA ASN A 324 4.98 -13.57 -7.30
C ASN A 324 6.39 -14.03 -7.72
N GLN A 325 7.36 -13.19 -7.36
CA GLN A 325 8.73 -13.24 -7.86
C GLN A 325 9.39 -14.62 -7.71
N SER A 326 10.16 -15.00 -8.73
CA SER A 326 11.00 -16.22 -8.75
C SER A 326 10.22 -17.54 -8.61
N CYS A 327 8.95 -17.57 -8.98
CA CYS A 327 8.20 -18.82 -9.05
C CYS A 327 8.49 -19.57 -10.36
N ILE A 328 8.46 -20.90 -10.29
CA ILE A 328 8.66 -21.79 -11.44
C ILE A 328 7.44 -22.69 -11.56
N ILE A 329 6.74 -22.60 -12.69
CA ILE A 329 5.60 -23.44 -13.02
C ILE A 329 6.09 -24.50 -14.00
N LYS A 330 6.36 -25.72 -13.50
CA LYS A 330 7.00 -26.77 -14.29
C LYS A 330 6.07 -27.35 -15.36
N SER A 331 6.66 -28.06 -16.31
CA SER A 331 5.95 -28.60 -17.48
C SER A 331 4.66 -29.33 -17.13
N GLY A 332 3.60 -29.08 -17.90
CA GLY A 332 2.28 -29.68 -17.71
C GLY A 332 1.51 -29.25 -16.45
N ALA A 333 2.09 -28.41 -15.58
CA ALA A 333 1.42 -27.94 -14.39
C ALA A 333 0.32 -26.92 -14.70
N ARG A 334 -0.73 -26.89 -13.87
CA ARG A 334 -1.89 -26.01 -14.04
C ARG A 334 -2.12 -25.20 -12.78
N VAL A 335 -2.11 -23.88 -12.90
CA VAL A 335 -2.40 -22.95 -11.80
C VAL A 335 -3.61 -22.10 -12.18
N GLU A 336 -4.65 -22.13 -11.36
CA GLU A 336 -5.91 -21.43 -11.62
C GLU A 336 -6.52 -20.81 -10.36
N ASN A 337 -6.96 -19.55 -10.44
CA ASN A 337 -7.58 -18.81 -9.33
C ASN A 337 -6.70 -18.84 -8.06
N ALA A 338 -5.43 -18.46 -8.20
CA ALA A 338 -4.45 -18.60 -7.13
C ALA A 338 -3.54 -17.38 -6.96
N ILE A 339 -3.04 -17.19 -5.73
CA ILE A 339 -1.87 -16.38 -5.43
C ILE A 339 -0.73 -17.32 -5.04
N LEU A 340 0.35 -17.31 -5.82
CA LEU A 340 1.61 -17.95 -5.44
C LEU A 340 2.57 -16.87 -4.93
N ASP A 341 2.93 -16.90 -3.65
CA ASP A 341 3.97 -16.01 -3.10
C ASP A 341 5.37 -16.43 -3.59
N LYS A 342 6.41 -15.70 -3.20
CA LYS A 342 7.77 -15.81 -3.77
C LYS A 342 8.37 -17.20 -3.67
N ASN A 343 9.19 -17.53 -4.67
CA ASN A 343 10.06 -18.70 -4.75
C ASN A 343 9.34 -20.06 -4.86
N ASN A 344 8.02 -20.08 -5.08
CA ASN A 344 7.29 -21.34 -5.18
C ASN A 344 7.65 -22.10 -6.48
N VAL A 345 7.86 -23.41 -6.37
CA VAL A 345 8.05 -24.30 -7.51
C VAL A 345 6.86 -25.24 -7.59
N VAL A 346 6.04 -25.09 -8.62
CA VAL A 346 4.91 -25.99 -8.89
C VAL A 346 5.44 -27.18 -9.68
N PRO A 347 5.36 -28.42 -9.16
CA PRO A 347 5.93 -29.58 -9.83
C PRO A 347 5.24 -29.95 -11.15
N THR A 348 5.92 -30.73 -11.97
CA THR A 348 5.42 -31.22 -13.27
C THR A 348 4.07 -31.92 -13.09
N ASN A 349 3.14 -31.67 -14.03
CA ASN A 349 1.79 -32.26 -14.03
C ASN A 349 0.99 -32.06 -12.72
N THR A 350 1.32 -31.04 -11.92
CA THR A 350 0.57 -30.72 -10.69
C THR A 350 -0.52 -29.69 -11.00
N GLU A 351 -1.69 -29.87 -10.40
CA GLU A 351 -2.80 -28.93 -10.49
C GLU A 351 -3.00 -28.20 -9.15
N LEU A 352 -2.94 -26.87 -9.22
CA LEU A 352 -3.22 -25.95 -8.12
C LEU A 352 -4.41 -25.07 -8.54
N ARG A 353 -5.59 -25.40 -8.04
CA ARG A 353 -6.85 -24.78 -8.47
C ARG A 353 -7.63 -24.27 -7.26
N GLY A 354 -7.88 -22.96 -7.22
CA GLY A 354 -8.90 -22.34 -6.39
C GLY A 354 -10.19 -22.06 -7.17
N THR A 355 -11.10 -21.29 -6.57
CA THR A 355 -12.29 -20.74 -7.25
C THR A 355 -12.28 -19.20 -7.18
N PRO A 356 -13.09 -18.51 -8.00
CA PRO A 356 -13.23 -17.04 -7.92
C PRO A 356 -13.70 -16.52 -6.54
N GLU A 357 -14.45 -17.34 -5.80
CA GLU A 357 -14.95 -17.04 -4.46
C GLU A 357 -13.94 -17.39 -3.37
N ASN A 358 -13.16 -18.45 -3.59
CA ASN A 358 -12.17 -18.97 -2.65
C ASN A 358 -10.86 -19.29 -3.39
N ILE A 359 -10.02 -18.28 -3.54
CA ILE A 359 -8.72 -18.39 -4.20
C ILE A 359 -7.78 -19.30 -3.40
N LEU A 360 -6.91 -20.02 -4.11
CA LEU A 360 -5.83 -20.76 -3.48
C LEU A 360 -4.67 -19.81 -3.17
N VAL A 361 -4.19 -19.77 -1.92
CA VAL A 361 -3.02 -18.96 -1.56
C VAL A 361 -1.89 -19.85 -1.05
N LEU A 362 -0.77 -19.85 -1.76
CA LEU A 362 0.47 -20.48 -1.31
C LEU A 362 1.44 -19.42 -0.78
N GLY A 363 1.85 -19.61 0.47
CA GLY A 363 2.81 -18.76 1.16
C GLY A 363 4.21 -18.82 0.55
N LYS A 364 5.09 -17.93 1.03
CA LYS A 364 6.47 -17.86 0.57
C LYS A 364 7.20 -19.19 0.79
N ALA A 365 7.82 -19.71 -0.27
CA ALA A 365 8.68 -20.87 -0.15
C ALA A 365 10.07 -20.49 0.39
N PRO A 366 10.69 -21.34 1.24
CA PRO A 366 12.07 -21.15 1.66
C PRO A 366 13.01 -21.24 0.45
N LEU A 367 14.13 -20.52 0.51
CA LEU A 367 15.17 -20.62 -0.51
C LEU A 367 15.85 -21.99 -0.38
N THR A 368 15.70 -22.84 -1.38
CA THR A 368 16.37 -24.15 -1.51
C THR A 368 17.45 -24.05 -2.60
N SER A 369 18.40 -24.99 -2.64
CA SER A 369 19.46 -25.01 -3.67
C SER A 369 18.92 -24.92 -5.09
N ASP A 370 17.76 -25.52 -5.37
CA ASP A 370 17.10 -25.58 -6.67
C ASP A 370 16.39 -24.27 -7.08
N THR A 371 16.17 -23.34 -6.13
CA THR A 371 15.59 -22.00 -6.41
C THR A 371 16.66 -20.93 -6.64
N THR A 372 17.94 -21.34 -6.65
CA THR A 372 19.05 -20.46 -7.02
C THR A 372 19.07 -20.27 -8.54
N ILE A 373 18.16 -19.45 -9.06
CA ILE A 373 18.34 -18.87 -10.38
C ILE A 373 19.58 -17.97 -10.25
N VAL A 374 20.66 -18.38 -10.91
CA VAL A 374 21.92 -17.64 -11.03
C VAL A 374 21.60 -16.19 -11.38
N ARG A 375 22.04 -15.27 -10.52
CA ARG A 375 21.90 -13.82 -10.70
C ARG A 375 22.64 -13.33 -11.93
#